data_AF-A0AAU0Y2J2-F1
#
_entry.id   AF-A0AAU0Y2J2-F1
#
_cell.length_a   1.000
_cell.length_b   1.000
_cell.length_c   1.000
_cell.angle_alpha   90.00
_cell.angle_beta   90.00
_cell.angle_gamma   90.00
#
_symmetry.space_group_name_H-M   'P 1'
#
loop_
_entity.id
_entity.type
_entity.pdbx_description
1 polymer ?
#
loop_
_entity_poly.entity_id
_entity_poly.type
_entity_poly.pdbx_seq_one_letter_code
_entity_poly.pdbx_strand_id
1 'polypeptide(L)'
;MFDAWHYAISARADGTGSDDLFAADMALTLPSLLTALDAIGGIDRAGTTGYGIWTPDGRAPYDSWVDALLAIGTETARVPGWRAALAHSEIGLGKVETGLAALVTLAPYLPSERRMIQGDLLSRNVLAAGGAVTAVLDWGNARYGDHLYDAAWLLYWWPWYSQWRTFDIQAELLAHWHATGPLPTHLRERVHAYLIHIGLDAIAYCTFQRRWDEVRHNAQTVVALANSAPGENGSAHP
;
A
#
# COMPACT_ATOMS: atom_id res chain seq x y z
N MET A 1 -14.88 -32.66 3.06
CA MET A 1 -15.74 -31.98 2.08
C MET A 1 -14.81 -31.08 1.31
N PHE A 2 -14.57 -31.35 0.02
CA PHE A 2 -13.72 -30.46 -0.78
C PHE A 2 -14.55 -29.21 -1.04
N ASP A 3 -14.30 -28.16 -0.27
CA ASP A 3 -14.88 -26.84 -0.51
C ASP A 3 -14.51 -26.38 -1.92
N ALA A 4 -15.46 -25.68 -2.54
CA ALA A 4 -15.49 -25.38 -3.97
C ALA A 4 -14.21 -24.67 -4.43
N TRP A 5 -13.51 -25.29 -5.38
CA TRP A 5 -12.41 -24.63 -6.08
C TRP A 5 -12.99 -23.64 -7.08
N HIS A 6 -12.48 -22.41 -7.07
CA HIS A 6 -12.81 -21.39 -8.05
C HIS A 6 -11.63 -21.20 -9.01
N TYR A 7 -11.92 -20.90 -10.28
CA TYR A 7 -10.90 -20.56 -11.27
C TYR A 7 -11.34 -19.34 -12.08
N ALA A 8 -10.35 -18.61 -12.58
CA ALA A 8 -10.54 -17.50 -13.52
C ALA A 8 -9.57 -17.69 -14.69
N ILE A 9 -10.00 -17.33 -15.89
CA ILE A 9 -9.18 -17.37 -17.11
C ILE A 9 -9.11 -15.93 -17.64
N SER A 10 -7.91 -15.41 -17.82
CA SER A 10 -7.65 -14.09 -18.38
C SER A 10 -6.74 -14.21 -19.61
N ALA A 11 -6.70 -13.13 -20.41
CA ALA A 11 -5.69 -13.01 -21.45
C ALA A 11 -4.30 -12.90 -20.80
N ARG A 12 -3.32 -13.58 -21.38
CA ARG A 12 -1.93 -13.47 -20.94
C ARG A 12 -1.37 -12.11 -21.38
N ALA A 13 -0.86 -11.36 -20.42
CA ALA A 13 -0.02 -10.19 -20.71
C ALA A 13 1.45 -10.60 -20.74
N ASP A 14 2.22 -10.01 -21.66
CA ASP A 14 3.66 -10.23 -21.79
C ASP A 14 4.45 -9.17 -21.02
N GLY A 15 5.63 -9.57 -20.51
CA GLY A 15 6.54 -8.69 -19.78
C GLY A 15 7.24 -9.39 -18.62
N THR A 16 8.20 -8.69 -18.03
CA THR A 16 8.91 -9.10 -16.81
C THR A 16 8.22 -8.44 -15.61
N GLY A 17 8.09 -9.15 -14.49
CA GLY A 17 7.58 -8.54 -13.26
C GLY A 17 8.48 -7.40 -12.82
N SER A 18 7.91 -6.26 -12.44
CA SER A 18 8.65 -5.04 -12.10
C SER A 18 9.72 -5.31 -11.04
N ASP A 19 9.40 -6.13 -10.03
CA ASP A 19 10.27 -6.61 -8.95
C ASP A 19 11.56 -7.30 -9.41
N ASP A 20 11.56 -7.89 -10.60
CA ASP A 20 12.74 -8.56 -11.18
C ASP A 20 13.60 -7.65 -12.04
N LEU A 21 13.15 -6.41 -12.31
CA LEU A 21 13.92 -5.46 -13.08
C LEU A 21 15.14 -5.02 -12.28
N PHE A 22 16.31 -5.07 -12.92
CA PHE A 22 17.51 -4.43 -12.40
C PHE A 22 17.42 -2.91 -12.55
N ALA A 23 18.33 -2.20 -11.88
CA ALA A 23 18.29 -0.74 -11.80
C ALA A 23 18.12 -0.05 -13.16
N ALA A 24 18.89 -0.42 -14.18
CA ALA A 24 18.79 0.22 -15.50
C ALA A 24 17.40 0.09 -16.14
N ASP A 25 16.79 -1.09 -16.09
CA ASP A 25 15.46 -1.33 -16.66
C ASP A 25 14.36 -0.69 -15.81
N MET A 26 14.51 -0.68 -14.49
CA MET A 26 13.60 0.04 -13.59
C MET A 26 13.66 1.55 -13.85
N ALA A 27 14.84 2.13 -14.05
CA ALA A 27 14.99 3.55 -14.37
C ALA A 27 14.23 3.94 -15.64
N LEU A 28 14.28 3.08 -16.67
CA LEU A 28 13.53 3.28 -17.91
C LEU A 28 12.02 3.11 -17.69
N THR A 29 11.61 2.20 -16.82
CA THR A 29 10.20 1.83 -16.56
C THR A 29 9.50 2.79 -15.61
N LEU A 30 10.23 3.45 -14.71
CA LEU A 30 9.69 4.25 -13.62
C LEU A 30 8.71 5.35 -14.09
N PRO A 31 8.99 6.15 -15.13
CA PRO A 31 8.02 7.12 -15.62
C PRO A 31 6.69 6.48 -16.05
N SER A 32 6.73 5.31 -16.67
CA SER A 32 5.53 4.55 -17.04
C SER A 32 4.81 3.98 -15.82
N LEU A 33 5.53 3.56 -14.78
CA LEU A 33 4.94 3.11 -13.51
C LEU A 33 4.21 4.26 -12.80
N LEU A 34 4.84 5.43 -12.70
CA LEU A 34 4.23 6.61 -12.08
C LEU A 34 3.00 7.09 -12.85
N THR A 35 3.06 7.06 -14.18
CA THR A 35 1.88 7.32 -15.04
C THR A 35 0.77 6.30 -14.81
N ALA A 36 1.10 5.02 -14.56
CA ALA A 36 0.11 4.01 -14.25
C ALA A 36 -0.59 4.29 -12.90
N LEU A 37 0.11 4.83 -11.89
CA LEU A 37 -0.52 5.24 -10.62
C LEU A 37 -1.60 6.29 -10.85
N ASP A 38 -1.30 7.32 -11.66
CA ASP A 38 -2.26 8.37 -12.00
C ASP A 38 -3.45 7.80 -12.78
N ALA A 39 -3.18 6.91 -13.73
CA ALA A 39 -4.21 6.25 -14.51
C ALA A 39 -5.16 5.42 -13.63
N ILE A 40 -4.62 4.67 -12.65
CA ILE A 40 -5.41 3.92 -11.67
C ILE A 40 -6.30 4.88 -10.87
N GLY A 41 -5.73 5.95 -10.32
CA GLY A 41 -6.50 6.98 -9.61
C GLY A 41 -7.57 7.67 -10.47
N GLY A 42 -7.37 7.70 -11.79
CA GLY A 42 -8.28 8.24 -12.79
C GLY A 42 -9.40 7.30 -13.26
N ILE A 43 -9.38 6.01 -12.89
CA ILE A 43 -10.40 5.04 -13.32
C ILE A 43 -11.80 5.51 -12.89
N ASP A 44 -12.74 5.49 -13.83
CA ASP A 44 -14.13 5.83 -13.54
C ASP A 44 -14.72 4.82 -12.55
N ARG A 45 -15.44 5.37 -11.58
CA ARG A 45 -16.05 4.64 -10.47
C ARG A 45 -17.55 4.92 -10.37
N ALA A 46 -18.16 5.39 -11.45
CA ALA A 46 -19.61 5.49 -11.55
C ALA A 46 -20.29 4.16 -11.16
N GLY A 47 -21.33 4.23 -10.33
CA GLY A 47 -22.05 3.04 -9.85
C GLY A 47 -21.43 2.28 -8.68
N THR A 48 -20.29 2.75 -8.13
CA THR A 48 -19.61 2.14 -6.98
C THR A 48 -19.81 2.98 -5.71
N THR A 49 -19.69 2.37 -4.52
CA THR A 49 -19.94 3.06 -3.22
C THR A 49 -18.98 2.63 -2.11
N GLY A 50 -18.83 3.48 -1.09
CA GLY A 50 -18.06 3.20 0.12
C GLY A 50 -16.53 3.24 -0.06
N TYR A 51 -15.80 3.04 1.02
CA TYR A 51 -14.34 3.06 1.10
C TYR A 51 -13.80 1.71 1.60
N GLY A 52 -12.52 1.43 1.31
CA GLY A 52 -11.87 0.15 1.62
C GLY A 52 -11.96 -0.88 0.49
N ILE A 53 -11.58 -2.12 0.80
CA ILE A 53 -11.59 -3.24 -0.15
C ILE A 53 -13.04 -3.49 -0.58
N TRP A 54 -13.28 -3.51 -1.90
CA TRP A 54 -14.62 -3.69 -2.44
C TRP A 54 -14.98 -5.17 -2.62
N THR A 55 -16.28 -5.44 -2.65
CA THR A 55 -16.86 -6.71 -3.07
C THR A 55 -17.13 -6.72 -4.58
N PRO A 56 -17.40 -7.89 -5.20
CA PRO A 56 -17.62 -8.00 -6.65
C PRO A 56 -18.76 -7.15 -7.22
N ASP A 57 -19.68 -6.67 -6.38
CA ASP A 57 -20.76 -5.74 -6.74
C ASP A 57 -20.33 -4.25 -6.72
N GLY A 58 -19.02 -3.97 -6.51
CA GLY A 58 -18.46 -2.62 -6.52
C GLY A 58 -18.74 -1.82 -5.25
N ARG A 59 -19.14 -2.46 -4.15
CA ARG A 59 -19.37 -1.82 -2.86
C ARG A 59 -18.23 -2.07 -1.91
N ALA A 60 -17.81 -1.05 -1.17
CA ALA A 60 -16.89 -1.20 -0.06
C ALA A 60 -17.61 -0.85 1.26
N PRO A 61 -17.21 -1.44 2.40
CA PRO A 61 -18.06 -1.50 3.59
C PRO A 61 -18.00 -0.25 4.50
N TYR A 62 -17.11 0.70 4.23
CA TYR A 62 -16.90 1.87 5.11
C TYR A 62 -17.48 3.16 4.51
N ASP A 63 -18.00 4.03 5.37
CA ASP A 63 -18.60 5.31 4.97
C ASP A 63 -17.54 6.40 4.71
N SER A 64 -16.34 6.26 5.29
CA SER A 64 -15.23 7.18 5.09
C SER A 64 -13.90 6.47 4.89
N TRP A 65 -12.93 7.17 4.30
CA TRP A 65 -11.58 6.66 4.16
C TRP A 65 -10.87 6.47 5.51
N VAL A 66 -11.15 7.35 6.47
CA VAL A 66 -10.64 7.24 7.84
C VAL A 66 -11.10 5.93 8.48
N ASP A 67 -12.40 5.61 8.40
CA ASP A 67 -12.95 4.38 8.96
C ASP A 67 -12.34 3.14 8.30
N ALA A 68 -12.13 3.19 6.99
CA ALA A 68 -11.48 2.11 6.25
C ALA A 68 -10.03 1.84 6.71
N LEU A 69 -9.26 2.89 7.00
CA LEU A 69 -7.90 2.75 7.51
C LEU A 69 -7.88 2.26 8.97
N LEU A 70 -8.73 2.82 9.83
CA LEU A 70 -8.78 2.43 11.24
C LEU A 70 -9.28 0.99 11.43
N ALA A 71 -10.03 0.46 10.47
CA ALA A 71 -10.47 -0.92 10.48
C ALA A 71 -9.33 -1.95 10.47
N ILE A 72 -8.09 -1.57 10.12
CA ILE A 72 -6.92 -2.45 10.25
C ILE A 72 -6.68 -2.93 11.69
N GLY A 73 -7.20 -2.19 12.68
CA GLY A 73 -7.20 -2.61 14.07
C GLY A 73 -8.08 -3.83 14.37
N THR A 74 -8.93 -4.26 13.43
CA THR A 74 -9.87 -5.38 13.58
C THR A 74 -9.48 -6.54 12.64
N GLU A 75 -9.69 -7.78 13.09
CA GLU A 75 -9.40 -8.95 12.25
C GLU A 75 -10.40 -9.10 11.09
N THR A 76 -9.94 -9.67 9.98
CA THR A 76 -10.77 -10.01 8.82
C THR A 76 -10.67 -11.49 8.50
N ALA A 77 -11.60 -12.00 7.69
CA ALA A 77 -11.53 -13.38 7.22
C ALA A 77 -10.28 -13.69 6.36
N ARG A 78 -9.64 -12.66 5.79
CA ARG A 78 -8.40 -12.81 4.99
C ARG A 78 -7.16 -13.00 5.85
N VAL A 79 -7.16 -12.43 7.05
CA VAL A 79 -6.04 -12.45 7.98
C VAL A 79 -6.60 -12.82 9.37
N PRO A 80 -7.09 -14.04 9.59
CA PRO A 80 -7.72 -14.41 10.86
C PRO A 80 -6.69 -14.64 11.98
N GLY A 81 -7.04 -14.30 13.22
CA GLY A 81 -6.28 -14.67 14.41
C GLY A 81 -4.96 -13.93 14.64
N TRP A 82 -4.63 -12.92 13.81
CA TRP A 82 -3.37 -12.20 13.92
C TRP A 82 -3.25 -11.42 15.22
N ARG A 83 -4.34 -10.82 15.74
CA ARG A 83 -4.28 -10.03 16.99
C ARG A 83 -4.00 -10.94 18.16
N ALA A 84 -4.71 -12.07 18.23
CA ALA A 84 -4.47 -13.05 19.27
C ALA A 84 -3.03 -13.58 19.22
N ALA A 85 -2.54 -13.95 18.03
CA ALA A 85 -1.16 -14.41 17.88
C ALA A 85 -0.13 -13.34 18.28
N LEU A 86 -0.33 -12.08 17.89
CA LEU A 86 0.56 -10.98 18.24
C LEU A 86 0.56 -10.70 19.75
N ALA A 87 -0.61 -10.74 20.39
CA ALA A 87 -0.77 -10.53 21.84
C ALA A 87 -0.02 -11.57 22.68
N HIS A 88 0.09 -12.82 22.20
CA HIS A 88 0.83 -13.89 22.87
C HIS A 88 2.32 -13.92 22.50
N SER A 89 2.77 -13.06 21.59
CA SER A 89 4.18 -12.94 21.21
C SER A 89 4.93 -11.96 22.12
N GLU A 90 6.26 -11.98 22.08
CA GLU A 90 7.10 -10.99 22.76
C GLU A 90 6.96 -9.57 22.21
N ILE A 91 6.42 -9.41 20.99
CA ILE A 91 6.25 -8.10 20.34
C ILE A 91 5.04 -7.36 20.93
N GLY A 92 3.97 -8.09 21.22
CA GLY A 92 2.73 -7.58 21.80
C GLY A 92 1.96 -6.60 20.90
N LEU A 93 0.77 -6.20 21.36
CA LEU A 93 -0.10 -5.26 20.64
C LEU A 93 0.31 -3.80 20.77
N GLY A 94 1.15 -3.44 21.75
CA GLY A 94 1.45 -2.04 22.07
C GLY A 94 1.91 -1.21 20.87
N LYS A 95 2.73 -1.80 19.98
CA LYS A 95 3.23 -1.12 18.77
C LYS A 95 2.14 -0.86 17.73
N VAL A 96 1.17 -1.77 17.63
CA VAL A 96 -0.01 -1.60 16.77
C VAL A 96 -0.89 -0.48 17.30
N GLU A 97 -1.15 -0.46 18.62
CA GLU A 97 -1.96 0.59 19.24
C GLU A 97 -1.30 1.98 19.11
N THR A 98 0.04 2.06 19.16
CA THR A 98 0.78 3.29 18.84
C THR A 98 0.52 3.75 17.40
N GLY A 99 0.58 2.85 16.42
CA GLY A 99 0.30 3.19 15.03
C GLY A 99 -1.16 3.62 14.81
N LEU A 100 -2.12 2.93 15.42
CA LEU A 100 -3.55 3.29 15.34
C LEU A 100 -3.82 4.68 15.94
N ALA A 101 -3.22 5.00 17.09
CA ALA A 101 -3.35 6.32 17.69
C ALA A 101 -2.75 7.44 16.79
N ALA A 102 -1.65 7.16 16.09
CA ALA A 102 -1.07 8.08 15.12
C ALA A 102 -2.00 8.28 13.90
N LEU A 103 -2.63 7.22 13.39
CA LEU A 103 -3.64 7.33 12.33
C LEU A 103 -4.84 8.20 12.75
N VAL A 104 -5.34 8.03 13.98
CA VAL A 104 -6.40 8.89 14.53
C VAL A 104 -5.97 10.36 14.55
N THR A 105 -4.71 10.63 14.90
CA THR A 105 -4.16 12.00 14.93
C THR A 105 -4.04 12.60 13.53
N LEU A 106 -3.79 11.78 12.50
CA LEU A 106 -3.68 12.21 11.10
C LEU A 106 -5.01 12.29 10.35
N ALA A 107 -6.09 11.72 10.91
CA ALA A 107 -7.42 11.68 10.30
C ALA A 107 -7.92 13.04 9.77
N PRO A 108 -7.70 14.20 10.45
CA PRO A 108 -8.15 15.49 9.94
C PRO A 108 -7.52 15.93 8.61
N TYR A 109 -6.39 15.34 8.21
CA TYR A 109 -5.68 15.64 6.96
C TYR A 109 -6.08 14.73 5.80
N LEU A 110 -6.84 13.68 6.08
CA LEU A 110 -7.23 12.70 5.07
C LEU A 110 -8.39 13.22 4.21
N PRO A 111 -8.35 12.98 2.89
CA PRO A 111 -9.36 13.52 1.99
C PRO A 111 -10.67 12.71 2.11
N SER A 112 -11.78 13.37 1.78
CA SER A 112 -13.05 12.69 1.48
C SER A 112 -13.12 12.22 0.02
N GLU A 113 -12.13 12.57 -0.80
CA GLU A 113 -12.10 12.15 -2.19
C GLU A 113 -11.97 10.63 -2.31
N ARG A 114 -12.76 10.05 -3.23
CA ARG A 114 -12.80 8.61 -3.47
C ARG A 114 -12.26 8.28 -4.85
N ARG A 115 -11.11 7.62 -4.88
CA ARG A 115 -10.35 7.16 -6.04
C ARG A 115 -10.11 5.66 -5.95
N MET A 116 -9.76 5.05 -7.08
CA MET A 116 -9.34 3.66 -7.12
C MET A 116 -7.87 3.55 -6.69
N ILE A 117 -7.57 2.48 -5.97
CA ILE A 117 -6.25 2.08 -5.48
C ILE A 117 -6.09 0.61 -5.85
N GLN A 118 -4.95 0.23 -6.42
CA GLN A 118 -4.66 -1.19 -6.67
C GLN A 118 -4.20 -1.89 -5.39
N GLY A 119 -3.34 -1.24 -4.59
CA GLY A 119 -3.06 -1.59 -3.19
C GLY A 119 -2.09 -2.75 -2.98
N ASP A 120 -1.40 -3.20 -4.03
CA ASP A 120 -0.40 -4.27 -4.04
C ASP A 120 0.45 -4.26 -5.35
N LEU A 121 1.09 -3.13 -5.65
CA LEU A 121 1.75 -2.87 -6.95
C LEU A 121 3.13 -3.54 -7.13
N LEU A 122 3.48 -4.44 -6.22
CA LEU A 122 4.75 -5.16 -6.20
C LEU A 122 4.46 -6.67 -6.25
N SER A 123 5.45 -7.53 -5.99
CA SER A 123 5.27 -8.99 -6.00
C SER A 123 4.83 -9.59 -7.36
N ARG A 124 5.31 -9.02 -8.46
CA ARG A 124 5.04 -9.36 -9.88
C ARG A 124 3.65 -8.97 -10.37
N ASN A 125 2.94 -8.12 -9.63
CA ASN A 125 1.64 -7.60 -10.04
C ASN A 125 1.75 -6.51 -11.12
N VAL A 126 2.92 -5.93 -11.33
CA VAL A 126 3.18 -5.03 -12.46
C VAL A 126 4.12 -5.72 -13.43
N LEU A 127 3.72 -5.80 -14.70
CA LEU A 127 4.58 -6.30 -15.78
C LEU A 127 5.12 -5.13 -16.60
N ALA A 128 6.34 -5.27 -17.09
CA ALA A 128 6.99 -4.27 -17.92
C ALA A 128 7.80 -4.89 -19.06
N ALA A 129 7.89 -4.17 -20.18
CA ALA A 129 8.74 -4.49 -21.31
C ALA A 129 9.15 -3.21 -22.03
N GLY A 130 10.42 -3.12 -22.44
CA GLY A 130 10.92 -1.98 -23.22
C GLY A 130 10.78 -0.61 -22.54
N GLY A 131 10.87 -0.56 -21.20
CA GLY A 131 10.71 0.68 -20.43
C GLY A 131 9.27 1.13 -20.23
N ALA A 132 8.28 0.27 -20.50
CA ALA A 132 6.87 0.58 -20.31
C ALA A 132 6.17 -0.50 -19.48
N VAL A 133 5.23 -0.07 -18.64
CA VAL A 133 4.28 -0.98 -17.97
C VAL A 133 3.35 -1.57 -19.03
N THR A 134 3.29 -2.90 -19.10
CA THR A 134 2.44 -3.63 -20.05
C THR A 134 1.17 -4.16 -19.39
N ALA A 135 1.18 -4.39 -18.08
CA ALA A 135 0.00 -4.80 -17.32
C ALA A 135 0.11 -4.47 -15.84
N VAL A 136 -1.05 -4.21 -15.23
CA VAL A 136 -1.25 -4.19 -13.78
C VAL A 136 -2.27 -5.29 -13.46
N LEU A 137 -1.81 -6.28 -12.70
CA LEU A 137 -2.48 -7.54 -12.40
C LEU A 137 -2.91 -7.58 -10.93
N ASP A 138 -3.55 -8.68 -10.57
CA ASP A 138 -4.01 -9.01 -9.21
C ASP A 138 -4.67 -7.84 -8.46
N TRP A 139 -5.95 -7.61 -8.77
CA TRP A 139 -6.75 -6.58 -8.14
C TRP A 139 -7.43 -7.08 -6.85
N GLY A 140 -6.99 -8.20 -6.27
CA GLY A 140 -7.58 -8.77 -5.05
C GLY A 140 -7.42 -7.89 -3.80
N ASN A 141 -6.47 -6.96 -3.83
CA ASN A 141 -6.24 -5.97 -2.75
C ASN A 141 -6.79 -4.59 -3.07
N ALA A 142 -7.43 -4.43 -4.23
CA ALA A 142 -7.88 -3.15 -4.72
C ALA A 142 -9.05 -2.60 -3.89
N ARG A 143 -9.06 -1.28 -3.74
CA ARG A 143 -9.90 -0.58 -2.76
C ARG A 143 -10.25 0.83 -3.21
N TYR A 144 -11.32 1.37 -2.63
CA TYR A 144 -11.69 2.77 -2.79
C TYR A 144 -11.13 3.61 -1.65
N GLY A 145 -10.44 4.70 -1.98
CA GLY A 145 -9.78 5.57 -1.00
C GLY A 145 -9.04 6.71 -1.67
N ASP A 146 -7.93 7.10 -1.08
CA ASP A 146 -7.02 8.08 -1.65
C ASP A 146 -5.97 7.43 -2.56
N HIS A 147 -5.92 7.85 -3.83
CA HIS A 147 -4.93 7.38 -4.82
C HIS A 147 -3.46 7.49 -4.38
N LEU A 148 -3.11 8.40 -3.46
CA LEU A 148 -1.75 8.50 -2.93
C LEU A 148 -1.32 7.26 -2.12
N TYR A 149 -2.26 6.39 -1.76
CA TYR A 149 -1.96 5.14 -1.08
C TYR A 149 -1.05 4.24 -1.91
N ASP A 150 -1.22 4.18 -3.24
CA ASP A 150 -0.37 3.39 -4.13
C ASP A 150 1.07 3.95 -4.22
N ALA A 151 1.23 5.28 -4.15
CA ALA A 151 2.55 5.91 -4.03
C ALA A 151 3.21 5.60 -2.67
N ALA A 152 2.43 5.63 -1.59
CA ALA A 152 2.91 5.23 -0.26
C ALA A 152 3.29 3.74 -0.20
N TRP A 153 2.59 2.88 -0.95
CA TRP A 153 2.94 1.46 -1.11
C TRP A 153 4.33 1.29 -1.71
N LEU A 154 4.62 2.01 -2.79
CA LEU A 154 5.96 2.02 -3.37
C LEU A 154 6.98 2.53 -2.35
N LEU A 155 6.74 3.69 -1.72
CA LEU A 155 7.67 4.27 -0.72
C LEU A 155 8.00 3.30 0.42
N TYR A 156 7.00 2.60 0.95
CA TYR A 156 7.17 1.70 2.09
C TYR A 156 8.04 0.49 1.73
N TRP A 157 7.79 -0.10 0.56
CA TRP A 157 8.42 -1.35 0.17
C TRP A 157 9.66 -1.18 -0.72
N TRP A 158 9.88 0.00 -1.30
CA TRP A 158 11.03 0.25 -2.17
C TRP A 158 12.38 -0.17 -1.55
N PRO A 159 12.67 0.12 -0.26
CA PRO A 159 13.94 -0.27 0.37
C PRO A 159 14.14 -1.78 0.49
N TRP A 160 13.07 -2.57 0.40
CA TRP A 160 13.11 -4.04 0.43
C TRP A 160 13.84 -4.61 -0.79
N TYR A 161 13.84 -3.88 -1.91
CA TYR A 161 14.44 -4.30 -3.17
C TYR A 161 15.85 -3.72 -3.30
N SER A 162 16.84 -4.52 -2.88
CA SER A 162 18.26 -4.11 -2.91
C SER A 162 18.74 -3.58 -4.26
N GLN A 163 18.20 -4.11 -5.36
CA GLN A 163 18.50 -3.74 -6.73
C GLN A 163 18.01 -2.33 -7.11
N TRP A 164 17.15 -1.71 -6.30
CA TRP A 164 16.61 -0.36 -6.51
C TRP A 164 17.14 0.67 -5.50
N ARG A 165 18.08 0.29 -4.63
CA ARG A 165 18.66 1.18 -3.62
C ARG A 165 19.31 2.45 -4.19
N THR A 166 19.63 2.47 -5.48
CA THR A 166 20.18 3.65 -6.17
C THR A 166 19.14 4.73 -6.48
N PHE A 167 17.83 4.41 -6.39
CA PHE A 167 16.76 5.37 -6.65
C PHE A 167 16.28 6.02 -5.37
N ASP A 168 16.19 7.34 -5.39
CA ASP A 168 15.39 8.09 -4.43
C ASP A 168 13.95 8.15 -4.94
N ILE A 169 13.18 7.08 -4.69
CA ILE A 169 11.78 6.99 -5.14
C ILE A 169 10.91 8.15 -4.63
N GLN A 170 11.26 8.75 -3.49
CA GLN A 170 10.55 9.91 -2.96
C GLN A 170 10.82 11.14 -3.83
N ALA A 171 12.07 11.37 -4.24
CA ALA A 171 12.40 12.45 -5.17
C ALA A 171 11.72 12.24 -6.52
N GLU A 172 11.66 11.01 -7.03
CA GLU A 172 11.00 10.69 -8.31
C GLU A 172 9.49 10.93 -8.26
N LEU A 173 8.81 10.50 -7.18
CA LEU A 173 7.38 10.79 -6.96
C LEU A 173 7.10 12.30 -6.86
N LEU A 174 7.94 13.03 -6.11
CA LEU A 174 7.82 14.48 -6.01
C LEU A 174 8.02 15.15 -7.37
N ALA A 175 9.05 14.77 -8.14
CA ALA A 175 9.30 15.31 -9.46
C ALA A 175 8.12 15.05 -10.41
N HIS A 176 7.56 13.83 -10.37
CA HIS A 176 6.38 13.45 -11.13
C HIS A 176 5.17 14.32 -10.79
N TRP A 177 4.82 14.47 -9.50
CA TRP A 177 3.68 15.31 -9.11
C TRP A 177 3.84 16.78 -9.48
N HIS A 178 5.05 17.34 -9.38
CA HIS A 178 5.31 18.71 -9.85
C HIS A 178 5.14 18.85 -11.38
N ALA A 179 5.44 17.80 -12.13
CA ALA A 179 5.31 17.80 -13.59
C ALA A 179 3.86 17.59 -14.06
N THR A 180 3.04 16.86 -13.31
CA THR A 180 1.66 16.50 -13.72
C THR A 180 0.59 17.41 -13.13
N GLY A 181 0.90 18.25 -12.15
CA GLY A 181 -0.07 19.22 -11.61
C GLY A 181 0.35 19.92 -10.32
N PRO A 182 -0.59 20.58 -9.63
CA PRO A 182 -0.33 21.07 -8.28
C PRO A 182 -0.15 19.91 -7.31
N LEU A 183 0.72 20.09 -6.31
CA LEU A 183 0.89 19.09 -5.26
C LEU A 183 -0.43 18.83 -4.52
N PRO A 184 -0.73 17.56 -4.18
CA PRO A 184 -1.89 17.23 -3.37
C PRO A 184 -1.91 17.99 -2.04
N THR A 185 -3.09 18.46 -1.63
CA THR A 185 -3.28 19.07 -0.31
C THR A 185 -2.91 18.08 0.80
N HIS A 186 -2.18 18.55 1.81
CA HIS A 186 -1.69 17.73 2.94
C HIS A 186 -0.89 16.50 2.50
N LEU A 187 -0.12 16.62 1.42
CA LEU A 187 0.65 15.51 0.85
C LEU A 187 1.48 14.78 1.90
N ARG A 188 2.20 15.52 2.75
CA ARG A 188 3.10 14.94 3.77
C ARG A 188 2.30 14.13 4.78
N GLU A 189 1.23 14.69 5.32
CA GLU A 189 0.38 14.06 6.33
C GLU A 189 -0.34 12.82 5.78
N ARG A 190 -0.85 12.91 4.54
CA ARG A 190 -1.53 11.79 3.87
C ARG A 190 -0.57 10.62 3.60
N VAL A 191 0.58 10.89 2.99
CA VAL A 191 1.59 9.85 2.74
C VAL A 191 2.07 9.24 4.06
N HIS A 192 2.30 10.06 5.09
CA HIS A 192 2.71 9.58 6.41
C HIS A 192 1.67 8.63 7.03
N ALA A 193 0.38 8.99 6.96
CA ALA A 193 -0.70 8.12 7.42
C ALA A 193 -0.71 6.79 6.66
N TYR A 194 -0.49 6.80 5.34
CA TYR A 194 -0.50 5.58 4.55
C TYR A 194 0.72 4.71 4.83
N LEU A 195 1.91 5.27 5.04
CA LEU A 195 3.08 4.50 5.47
C LEU A 195 2.83 3.79 6.81
N ILE A 196 2.19 4.46 7.77
CA ILE A 196 1.80 3.84 9.05
C ILE A 196 0.80 2.71 8.79
N HIS A 197 -0.25 2.97 8.01
CA HIS A 197 -1.27 1.96 7.72
C HIS A 197 -0.72 0.74 6.99
N ILE A 198 0.14 0.92 5.98
CA ILE A 198 0.81 -0.17 5.26
C ILE A 198 1.65 -1.01 6.21
N GLY A 199 2.39 -0.38 7.13
CA GLY A 199 3.13 -1.10 8.15
C GLY A 199 2.24 -1.88 9.12
N LEU A 200 1.07 -1.34 9.51
CA LEU A 200 0.09 -2.06 10.33
C LEU A 200 -0.48 -3.28 9.58
N ASP A 201 -0.79 -3.14 8.30
CA ASP A 201 -1.25 -4.23 7.43
C ASP A 201 -0.18 -5.32 7.29
N ALA A 202 1.08 -4.93 7.09
CA ALA A 202 2.21 -5.83 7.07
C ALA A 202 2.39 -6.59 8.39
N ILE A 203 2.24 -5.93 9.54
CA ILE A 203 2.28 -6.58 10.86
C ILE A 203 1.18 -7.64 10.98
N ALA A 204 -0.06 -7.31 10.60
CA ALA A 204 -1.19 -8.23 10.66
C ALA A 204 -0.93 -9.47 9.77
N TYR A 205 -0.59 -9.25 8.50
CA TYR A 205 -0.31 -10.33 7.55
C TYR A 205 0.88 -11.19 7.97
N CYS A 206 2.01 -10.59 8.33
CA CYS A 206 3.21 -11.33 8.74
C CYS A 206 2.97 -12.12 10.02
N THR A 207 2.15 -11.61 10.94
CA THR A 207 1.77 -12.34 12.15
C THR A 207 0.94 -13.56 11.80
N PHE A 208 -0.08 -13.41 10.94
CA PHE A 208 -0.88 -14.53 10.44
C PHE A 208 0.00 -15.61 9.77
N GLN A 209 0.99 -15.17 8.98
CA GLN A 209 1.96 -16.05 8.32
C GLN A 209 3.10 -16.53 9.24
N ARG A 210 3.11 -16.13 10.52
CA ARG A 210 4.15 -16.44 11.52
C ARG A 210 5.58 -16.05 11.13
N ARG A 211 5.72 -14.97 10.36
CA ARG A 211 7.00 -14.40 9.91
C ARG A 211 7.52 -13.38 10.92
N TRP A 212 7.96 -13.86 12.08
CA TRP A 212 8.22 -13.01 13.26
C TRP A 212 9.33 -11.97 13.08
N ASP A 213 10.33 -12.23 12.24
CA ASP A 213 11.36 -11.24 11.92
C ASP A 213 10.77 -10.06 11.12
N GLU A 214 9.91 -10.36 10.14
CA GLU A 214 9.16 -9.34 9.39
C GLU A 214 8.20 -8.58 10.31
N VAL A 215 7.51 -9.26 11.24
CA VAL A 215 6.66 -8.58 12.24
C VAL A 215 7.48 -7.60 13.07
N ARG A 216 8.67 -8.01 13.54
CA ARG A 216 9.54 -7.16 14.35
C ARG A 216 10.01 -5.93 13.58
N HIS A 217 10.42 -6.11 12.33
CA HIS A 217 10.84 -5.02 11.46
C HIS A 217 9.70 -4.01 11.25
N ASN A 218 8.55 -4.47 10.75
CA ASN A 218 7.41 -3.58 10.48
C ASN A 218 6.90 -2.88 11.75
N ALA A 219 6.90 -3.56 12.90
CA ALA A 219 6.50 -2.94 14.17
C ALA A 219 7.50 -1.88 14.67
N GLN A 220 8.80 -2.01 14.37
CA GLN A 220 9.77 -0.96 14.63
C GLN A 220 9.56 0.23 13.69
N THR A 221 9.34 -0.01 12.40
CA THR A 221 9.06 1.02 11.38
C THR A 221 7.81 1.81 11.74
N VAL A 222 6.70 1.15 12.11
CA VAL A 222 5.46 1.82 12.54
C VAL A 222 5.69 2.73 13.74
N VAL A 223 6.43 2.27 14.75
CA VAL A 223 6.74 3.10 15.93
C VAL A 223 7.64 4.28 15.58
N ALA A 224 8.61 4.09 14.68
CA ALA A 224 9.44 5.19 14.21
C ALA A 224 8.57 6.24 13.50
N LEU A 225 7.75 5.84 12.54
CA LEU A 225 6.82 6.73 11.83
C LEU A 225 5.85 7.43 12.78
N ALA A 226 5.26 6.72 13.73
CA ALA A 226 4.31 7.29 14.69
C ALA A 226 4.95 8.35 15.61
N ASN A 227 6.26 8.30 15.84
CA ASN A 227 6.99 9.26 16.65
C ASN A 227 7.67 10.38 15.83
N SER A 228 7.66 10.27 14.50
CA SER A 228 8.23 11.25 13.58
C SER A 228 7.18 12.26 13.11
N ALA A 229 7.61 13.48 12.79
CA ALA A 229 6.72 14.43 12.14
C ALA A 229 6.43 13.98 10.68
N PRO A 230 5.27 14.32 10.11
CA PRO A 230 4.96 14.02 8.72
C PRO A 230 6.04 14.52 7.75
N GLY A 231 6.62 13.60 6.97
CA GLY A 231 7.68 13.89 6.00
C GLY A 231 9.10 13.87 6.56
N GLU A 232 9.29 13.57 7.85
CA GLU A 232 10.57 13.11 8.37
C GLU A 232 10.67 11.61 8.13
N ASN A 233 11.55 11.19 7.22
CA ASN A 233 11.83 9.76 7.06
C ASN A 233 12.43 9.27 8.37
N GLY A 234 11.64 8.55 9.16
CA GLY A 234 12.15 7.77 10.27
C GLY A 234 13.17 6.80 9.71
N SER A 235 14.45 7.12 9.89
CA SER A 235 15.59 6.33 9.43
C SER A 235 15.58 4.96 10.11
N ALA A 236 14.78 4.03 9.58
CA ALA A 236 14.68 2.67 10.07
C ALA A 236 14.64 1.69 8.89
N HIS A 237 15.61 1.82 7.99
CA HIS A 237 15.95 0.71 7.09
C HIS A 237 17.46 0.42 7.19
N PRO A 238 17.85 -0.85 7.45
CA PRO A 238 19.24 -1.31 7.41
C PRO A 238 19.83 -1.41 5.98
#